data_AF-A0A8X7XUF7-F1
#
_entry.id   AF-A0A8X7XUF7-F1
#
_cell.length_a   1.000
_cell.length_b   1.000
_cell.length_c   1.000
_cell.angle_alpha   90.00
_cell.angle_beta   90.00
_cell.angle_gamma   90.00
#
_symmetry.space_group_name_H-M   'P 1'
#
loop_
_entity.id
_entity.type
_entity.pdbx_description
1 polymer ?
#
loop_
_entity_poly.entity_id
_entity_poly.type
_entity_poly.pdbx_seq_one_letter_code
_entity_poly.pdbx_strand_id
1 'polypeptide(L)'
;MLGSFPDLGIVRDDCIEMSWIESILYVYGFPRNTSLNMLLDRSSQSLINFKVKSDFVEEPMAEIVLKEIRERFSDENIEVPAMTFIPYGGKMNKISESSIPFPHRAGSTSYGQASIWGRKYLKNNFDKLVRVKTEVDPANFFRNERSIPPLSPW
;
A
#
# COMPACT_ATOMS: atom_id res chain seq x y z
N MET A 1 23.45 10.01 2.53
CA MET A 1 22.98 8.73 3.10
C MET A 1 23.67 8.40 4.44
N LEU A 2 24.98 8.61 4.59
CA LEU A 2 25.77 8.30 5.80
C LEU A 2 25.48 9.13 7.09
N GLY A 3 24.32 9.77 7.25
CA GLY A 3 24.09 10.68 8.39
C GLY A 3 22.72 10.66 9.04
N SER A 4 21.72 10.00 8.44
CA SER A 4 20.34 10.07 8.94
C SER A 4 19.87 8.81 9.66
N PHE A 5 20.53 7.67 9.45
CA PHE A 5 20.14 6.39 10.05
C PHE A 5 21.36 5.47 10.30
N PRO A 6 22.25 5.85 11.24
CA PRO A 6 23.49 5.13 11.49
C PRO A 6 23.28 3.74 12.12
N ASP A 7 22.20 3.54 12.88
CA ASP A 7 21.92 2.28 13.60
C ASP A 7 21.68 1.10 12.66
N LEU A 8 21.32 1.35 11.39
CA LEU A 8 21.19 0.31 10.38
C LEU A 8 22.55 -0.26 9.94
N GLY A 9 23.64 0.47 10.16
CA GLY A 9 25.00 -0.02 9.94
C GLY A 9 25.37 -0.30 8.48
N ILE A 10 24.63 0.23 7.50
CA ILE A 10 24.87 -0.01 6.07
C ILE A 10 26.28 0.40 5.66
N VAL A 11 27.01 -0.52 5.04
CA VAL A 11 28.31 -0.28 4.43
C VAL A 11 28.20 -0.23 2.91
N ARG A 12 29.27 0.23 2.24
CA ARG A 12 29.28 0.34 0.77
C ARG A 12 29.08 -1.02 0.10
N ASP A 13 29.60 -2.09 0.68
CA ASP A 13 29.53 -3.43 0.11
C ASP A 13 28.11 -4.04 0.15
N ASP A 14 27.21 -3.50 0.98
CA ASP A 14 25.78 -3.86 0.99
C ASP A 14 25.02 -3.23 -0.18
N CYS A 15 25.60 -2.20 -0.82
CA CYS A 15 24.95 -1.43 -1.87
C CYS A 15 25.33 -1.98 -3.25
N ILE A 16 24.33 -2.27 -4.07
CA ILE A 16 24.53 -2.73 -5.45
C ILE A 16 23.98 -1.67 -6.41
N GLU A 17 24.87 -1.06 -7.20
CA GLU A 17 24.45 -0.17 -8.29
C GLU A 17 23.97 -0.99 -9.49
N MET A 18 22.83 -0.59 -10.05
CA MET A 18 22.20 -1.22 -11.20
C MET A 18 21.29 -0.22 -11.93
N SER A 19 20.87 -0.53 -13.15
CA SER A 19 19.87 0.28 -13.86
C SER A 19 18.51 0.19 -13.18
N TRP A 20 17.63 1.16 -13.47
CA TRP A 20 16.27 1.17 -12.90
C TRP A 20 15.50 -0.13 -13.21
N ILE A 21 15.62 -0.67 -14.42
CA ILE A 21 14.86 -1.86 -14.83
C ILE A 21 15.40 -3.13 -14.16
N GLU A 22 16.71 -3.23 -13.93
CA GLU A 22 17.31 -4.32 -13.17
C GLU A 22 16.87 -4.28 -11.69
N SER A 23 16.70 -3.08 -11.13
CA SER A 23 16.22 -2.92 -9.75
C SER A 23 14.80 -3.46 -9.55
N ILE A 24 13.95 -3.43 -10.58
CA ILE A 24 12.63 -4.04 -10.53
C ILE A 24 12.76 -5.54 -10.32
N LEU A 25 13.55 -6.23 -11.14
CA LEU A 25 13.79 -7.67 -10.99
C LEU A 25 14.38 -8.00 -9.62
N TYR A 26 15.34 -7.20 -9.15
CA TYR A 26 15.96 -7.37 -7.84
C TYR A 26 14.95 -7.26 -6.68
N VAL A 27 14.08 -6.23 -6.69
CA VAL A 27 13.05 -6.03 -5.65
C VAL A 27 12.03 -7.17 -5.62
N TYR A 28 11.71 -7.77 -6.77
CA TYR A 28 10.84 -8.93 -6.86
C TYR A 28 11.54 -10.26 -6.52
N GLY A 29 12.81 -10.23 -6.09
CA GLY A 29 13.55 -11.41 -5.66
C GLY A 29 14.11 -12.28 -6.79
N PHE A 30 14.13 -11.78 -8.02
CA PHE A 30 14.76 -12.51 -9.12
C PHE A 30 16.28 -12.58 -8.95
N PRO A 31 16.93 -13.69 -9.33
CA PRO A 31 18.38 -13.80 -9.33
C PRO A 31 19.04 -12.69 -10.17
N ARG A 32 20.25 -12.27 -9.78
CA ARG A 32 21.05 -11.37 -10.63
C ARG A 32 21.23 -11.96 -12.02
N ASN A 33 21.23 -11.09 -13.01
CA ASN A 33 21.37 -11.41 -14.44
C ASN A 33 20.17 -12.17 -15.04
N THR A 34 19.02 -12.20 -14.35
CA THR A 34 17.76 -12.64 -14.95
C THR A 34 17.46 -11.81 -16.18
N SER A 35 17.06 -12.45 -17.28
CA SER A 35 16.71 -11.76 -18.52
C SER A 35 15.54 -10.79 -18.28
N LEU A 36 15.64 -9.57 -18.81
CA LEU A 36 14.56 -8.56 -18.72
C LEU A 36 13.26 -9.04 -19.40
N ASN A 37 13.34 -9.99 -20.33
CA ASN A 37 12.16 -10.61 -20.95
C ASN A 37 11.27 -11.31 -19.93
N MET A 38 11.79 -11.63 -18.74
CA MET A 38 10.99 -12.17 -17.64
C MET A 38 9.86 -11.22 -17.20
N LEU A 39 10.04 -9.91 -17.36
CA LEU A 39 9.00 -8.91 -17.07
C LEU A 39 7.82 -8.97 -18.07
N LEU A 40 8.01 -9.63 -19.21
CA LEU A 40 6.97 -9.82 -20.23
C LEU A 40 6.23 -11.16 -20.08
N ASP A 41 6.78 -12.09 -19.29
CA ASP A 41 6.16 -13.38 -19.06
C ASP A 41 4.94 -13.24 -18.15
N ARG A 42 3.79 -13.73 -18.63
CA ARG A 42 2.51 -13.75 -17.90
C ARG A 42 2.14 -15.15 -17.41
N SER A 43 3.01 -16.14 -17.58
CA SER A 43 2.84 -17.45 -16.98
C SER A 43 2.74 -17.26 -15.46
N SER A 44 1.67 -17.78 -14.84
CA SER A 44 1.39 -17.54 -13.42
C SER A 44 2.51 -18.14 -12.56
N GLN A 45 3.41 -17.29 -12.08
CA GLN A 45 4.47 -17.71 -11.18
C GLN A 45 3.89 -17.85 -9.77
N SER A 46 3.62 -19.10 -9.38
CA SER A 46 3.21 -19.53 -8.04
C SER A 46 1.78 -19.16 -7.60
N LEU A 47 0.91 -20.17 -7.52
CA LEU A 47 -0.42 -20.07 -6.93
C LEU A 47 -0.32 -20.21 -5.41
N ILE A 48 0.14 -19.16 -4.73
CA ILE A 48 0.09 -19.11 -3.27
C ILE A 48 -1.27 -18.58 -2.81
N ASN A 49 -1.92 -19.28 -1.88
CA ASN A 49 -3.10 -18.75 -1.19
C ASN A 49 -2.62 -17.76 -0.13
N PHE A 50 -3.10 -16.52 -0.17
CA PHE A 50 -2.70 -15.50 0.80
C PHE A 50 -3.87 -14.64 1.25
N LYS A 51 -3.73 -14.08 2.46
CA LYS A 51 -4.62 -13.04 2.99
C LYS A 51 -3.81 -11.82 3.36
N VAL A 52 -4.11 -10.69 2.71
CA VAL A 52 -3.44 -9.42 2.99
C VAL A 52 -4.43 -8.38 3.51
N LYS A 53 -3.94 -7.55 4.42
CA LYS A 53 -4.58 -6.34 4.93
C LYS A 53 -3.53 -5.22 4.90
N SER A 54 -3.98 -3.97 4.88
CA SER A 54 -3.12 -2.80 4.98
C SER A 54 -3.67 -1.81 5.98
N ASP A 55 -2.79 -1.00 6.54
CA ASP A 55 -3.12 0.14 7.38
C ASP A 55 -2.16 1.31 7.12
N PHE A 56 -2.53 2.51 7.58
CA PHE A 56 -1.70 3.70 7.51
C PHE A 56 -1.31 4.13 8.91
N VAL A 57 -0.01 4.25 9.15
CA VAL A 57 0.55 4.67 10.43
C VAL A 57 0.83 6.17 10.36
N GLU A 58 0.17 6.95 11.22
CA GLU A 58 0.31 8.42 11.28
C GLU A 58 1.35 8.86 12.32
N GLU A 59 1.41 8.16 13.46
CA GLU A 59 2.38 8.37 14.52
C GLU A 59 3.24 7.12 14.73
N PRO A 60 4.52 7.24 15.11
CA PRO A 60 5.38 6.10 15.36
C PRO A 60 4.75 5.12 16.36
N MET A 61 4.74 3.84 16.00
CA MET A 61 4.27 2.79 16.91
C MET A 61 5.20 2.69 18.11
N ALA A 62 4.63 2.52 19.30
CA ALA A 62 5.41 2.25 20.50
C ALA A 62 6.19 0.94 20.37
N GLU A 63 7.39 0.88 20.95
CA GLU A 63 8.28 -0.29 20.86
C GLU A 63 7.62 -1.59 21.35
N ILE A 64 6.76 -1.48 22.37
CA ILE A 64 6.00 -2.63 22.90
C ILE A 64 5.11 -3.27 21.83
N VAL A 65 4.51 -2.47 20.95
CA VAL A 65 3.66 -2.96 19.86
C VAL A 65 4.48 -3.76 18.85
N LEU A 66 5.71 -3.31 18.54
CA LEU A 66 6.61 -4.05 17.64
C LEU A 66 7.04 -5.40 18.23
N LYS A 67 7.24 -5.47 19.55
CA LYS A 67 7.54 -6.72 20.26
C LYS A 67 6.37 -7.69 20.17
N GLU A 68 5.15 -7.22 20.44
CA GLU A 68 3.95 -8.06 20.31
C GLU A 68 3.73 -8.55 18.86
N ILE A 69 3.98 -7.71 17.85
CA ILE A 69 3.87 -8.14 16.45
C ILE A 69 4.88 -9.25 16.17
N ARG A 70 6.12 -9.12 16.65
CA ARG A 70 7.15 -10.16 16.51
C ARG A 70 6.75 -11.48 17.17
N GLU A 71 6.14 -11.42 18.35
CA GLU A 71 5.62 -12.60 19.04
C GLU A 71 4.52 -13.28 18.22
N ARG A 72 3.57 -12.52 17.66
CA ARG A 72 2.53 -13.06 16.77
C ARG A 72 3.11 -13.69 15.50
N PHE A 73 4.19 -13.12 14.95
CA PHE A 73 4.90 -13.68 13.79
C PHE A 73 5.64 -14.98 14.11
N SER A 74 5.78 -15.33 15.38
CA SER A 74 6.43 -16.57 15.83
C SER A 74 5.42 -17.71 16.08
N ASP A 75 4.12 -17.48 15.82
CA ASP A 75 3.08 -18.50 15.94
C ASP A 75 3.26 -19.58 14.85
N GLU A 76 3.44 -20.84 15.28
CA GLU A 76 3.66 -21.99 14.40
C GLU A 76 2.48 -22.28 13.46
N ASN A 77 1.29 -21.73 13.76
CA ASN A 77 0.12 -21.85 12.89
C ASN A 77 0.16 -20.90 11.68
N ILE A 78 1.16 -20.02 11.58
CA ILE A 78 1.32 -19.07 10.48
C ILE A 78 2.53 -19.47 9.63
N GLU A 79 2.28 -20.05 8.45
CA GLU A 79 3.36 -20.58 7.58
C GLU A 79 4.34 -19.50 7.10
N VAL A 80 3.81 -18.36 6.62
CA VAL A 80 4.63 -17.29 6.02
C VAL A 80 4.09 -15.92 6.43
N PRO A 81 4.33 -15.47 7.68
CA PRO A 81 3.93 -14.15 8.11
C PRO A 81 4.78 -13.09 7.41
N ALA A 82 4.13 -12.08 6.83
CA ALA A 82 4.81 -10.99 6.16
C ALA A 82 4.20 -9.64 6.57
N MET A 83 5.06 -8.66 6.85
CA MET A 83 4.70 -7.28 7.07
C MET A 83 5.71 -6.38 6.37
N THR A 84 5.21 -5.46 5.56
CA THR A 84 6.04 -4.53 4.78
C THR A 84 5.69 -3.10 5.19
N PHE A 85 6.71 -2.35 5.61
CA PHE A 85 6.59 -0.92 5.89
C PHE A 85 6.99 -0.14 4.64
N ILE A 86 6.05 0.63 4.10
CA ILE A 86 6.30 1.50 2.95
C ILE A 86 6.32 2.94 3.46
N PRO A 87 7.47 3.65 3.45
CA PRO A 87 7.55 5.00 3.97
C PRO A 87 6.78 5.98 3.08
N TYR A 88 5.94 6.81 3.68
CA TYR A 88 5.21 7.90 3.02
C TYR A 88 5.83 9.24 3.40
N GLY A 89 6.02 10.11 2.41
CA GLY A 89 6.70 11.39 2.58
C GLY A 89 7.07 12.02 1.24
N GLY A 90 8.08 12.89 1.22
CA GLY A 90 8.64 13.44 -0.01
C GLY A 90 7.59 14.04 -0.94
N LYS A 91 7.47 13.54 -2.17
CA LYS A 91 6.49 14.02 -3.15
C LYS A 91 5.04 13.75 -2.72
N MET A 92 4.77 12.66 -1.99
CA MET A 92 3.42 12.30 -1.54
C MET A 92 2.83 13.36 -0.60
N ASN A 93 3.67 14.08 0.15
CA ASN A 93 3.23 15.15 1.05
C ASN A 93 2.91 16.47 0.32
N LYS A 94 3.36 16.62 -0.93
CA LYS A 94 3.16 17.84 -1.73
C LYS A 94 1.91 17.76 -2.61
N ILE A 95 1.25 16.61 -2.64
CA ILE A 95 0.06 16.37 -3.47
C ILE A 95 -1.17 16.55 -2.57
N SER A 96 -2.13 17.37 -3.00
CA SER A 96 -3.40 17.54 -2.28
C SER A 96 -4.14 16.21 -2.20
N GLU A 97 -4.71 15.88 -1.04
CA GLU A 97 -5.53 14.68 -0.84
C GLU A 97 -6.72 14.60 -1.82
N SER A 98 -7.18 15.75 -2.30
CA SER A 98 -8.35 15.85 -3.17
C SER A 98 -8.03 15.95 -4.66
N SER A 99 -6.74 15.95 -5.01
CA SER A 99 -6.30 16.05 -6.41
C SER A 99 -6.66 14.81 -7.23
N ILE A 100 -6.64 13.63 -6.61
CA ILE A 100 -7.01 12.35 -7.19
C ILE A 100 -7.71 11.49 -6.13
N PRO A 101 -8.42 10.40 -6.52
CA PRO A 101 -9.17 9.57 -5.58
C PRO A 101 -8.39 9.06 -4.37
N PHE A 102 -7.10 8.75 -4.53
CA PHE A 102 -6.22 8.26 -3.46
C PHE A 102 -5.81 9.37 -2.47
N PRO A 103 -6.34 9.36 -1.23
CA PRO A 103 -6.29 10.52 -0.33
C PRO A 103 -5.19 10.43 0.75
N HIS A 104 -4.36 9.39 0.76
CA HIS A 104 -3.35 9.18 1.81
C HIS A 104 -2.10 10.02 1.51
N ARG A 105 -2.14 11.28 1.95
CA ARG A 105 -1.11 12.33 1.80
C ARG A 105 -0.73 12.88 3.20
N ALA A 106 -0.10 14.04 3.26
CA ALA A 106 0.22 14.71 4.53
C ALA A 106 -1.07 15.09 5.31
N GLY A 107 -1.10 14.83 6.62
CA GLY A 107 -2.21 15.28 7.49
C GLY A 107 -3.53 14.54 7.29
N SER A 108 -3.47 13.27 6.89
CA SER A 108 -4.58 12.33 6.84
C SER A 108 -5.44 12.36 8.13
N THR A 109 -6.76 12.40 7.99
CA THR A 109 -7.76 12.73 9.00
C THR A 109 -7.98 11.65 10.07
N SER A 110 -8.35 12.04 11.31
CA SER A 110 -8.45 11.13 12.47
C SER A 110 -9.53 10.05 12.36
N TYR A 111 -9.27 8.93 13.05
CA TYR A 111 -10.10 7.73 13.19
C TYR A 111 -11.62 7.99 13.38
N GLY A 112 -12.00 9.10 14.04
CA GLY A 112 -13.39 9.44 14.35
C GLY A 112 -14.28 9.82 13.14
N GLN A 113 -13.70 10.18 11.99
CA GLN A 113 -14.47 10.56 10.78
C GLN A 113 -14.63 9.42 9.76
N ALA A 114 -14.11 8.22 10.05
CA ALA A 114 -13.92 7.13 9.08
C ALA A 114 -14.92 5.96 9.23
N SER A 115 -16.23 6.23 9.16
CA SER A 115 -17.28 5.19 9.11
C SER A 115 -17.84 5.08 7.66
N ILE A 116 -18.22 3.94 7.06
CA ILE A 116 -17.93 2.51 7.23
C ILE A 116 -17.54 2.04 5.81
N TRP A 117 -16.28 1.64 5.61
CA TRP A 117 -15.60 1.25 4.34
C TRP A 117 -15.25 2.36 3.32
N GLY A 118 -16.20 3.10 2.76
CA GLY A 118 -15.92 4.07 1.67
C GLY A 118 -15.00 5.22 2.09
N ARG A 119 -15.25 5.80 3.27
CA ARG A 119 -14.41 6.86 3.87
C ARG A 119 -13.04 6.34 4.34
N LYS A 120 -12.88 5.04 4.64
CA LYS A 120 -11.58 4.47 5.04
C LYS A 120 -10.57 4.49 3.88
N TYR A 121 -11.02 4.20 2.66
CA TYR A 121 -10.16 4.18 1.47
C TYR A 121 -10.07 5.53 0.76
N LEU A 122 -11.14 6.33 0.80
CA LEU A 122 -11.30 7.50 -0.08
C LEU A 122 -11.48 8.82 0.68
N LYS A 123 -11.64 8.79 2.01
CA LYS A 123 -11.83 9.96 2.88
C LYS A 123 -12.81 10.99 2.29
N ASN A 124 -12.40 12.25 2.22
CA ASN A 124 -13.16 13.38 1.68
C ASN A 124 -13.46 13.25 0.17
N ASN A 125 -12.76 12.38 -0.56
CA ASN A 125 -13.06 12.13 -1.98
C ASN A 125 -14.23 11.18 -2.20
N PHE A 126 -14.68 10.47 -1.16
CA PHE A 126 -15.79 9.54 -1.30
C PHE A 126 -17.04 10.23 -1.85
N ASP A 127 -17.39 11.40 -1.30
CA ASP A 127 -18.59 12.14 -1.71
C ASP A 127 -18.49 12.66 -3.16
N LYS A 128 -17.29 13.04 -3.61
CA LYS A 128 -17.05 13.41 -5.03
C LYS A 128 -17.20 12.21 -5.95
N LEU A 129 -16.68 11.06 -5.55
CA LEU A 129 -16.74 9.83 -6.33
C LEU A 129 -18.16 9.28 -6.44
N VAL A 130 -18.94 9.40 -5.37
CA VAL A 130 -20.38 9.08 -5.36
C VAL A 130 -21.14 9.97 -6.36
N ARG A 131 -20.85 11.28 -6.44
CA ARG A 131 -21.46 12.17 -7.45
C ARG A 131 -21.10 11.77 -8.88
N VAL A 132 -19.82 11.54 -9.16
CA VAL A 132 -19.38 11.07 -10.49
C VAL A 132 -20.06 9.74 -10.84
N LYS A 133 -20.08 8.78 -9.91
CA LYS A 133 -20.76 7.49 -10.09
C LYS A 133 -22.25 7.66 -10.41
N THR A 134 -22.91 8.62 -9.77
CA THR A 134 -24.33 8.94 -10.02
C THR A 134 -24.55 9.46 -11.44
N GLU A 135 -23.64 10.31 -11.94
CA GLU A 135 -23.75 10.88 -13.29
C GLU A 135 -23.43 9.86 -14.39
N VAL A 136 -22.40 9.04 -14.20
CA VAL A 136 -21.88 8.14 -15.26
C VAL A 136 -22.47 6.74 -15.24
N ASP A 137 -22.99 6.28 -14.09
CA ASP A 137 -23.62 4.97 -13.93
C ASP A 137 -24.78 5.02 -12.90
N PRO A 138 -25.85 5.78 -13.21
CA PRO A 138 -26.99 5.97 -12.31
C PRO A 138 -27.72 4.65 -11.98
N ALA A 139 -27.71 3.68 -12.90
CA ALA A 139 -28.33 2.36 -12.71
C ALA A 139 -27.44 1.38 -11.90
N ASN A 140 -26.24 1.82 -11.51
CA ASN A 140 -25.26 1.00 -10.79
C ASN A 140 -24.95 -0.33 -11.51
N PHE A 141 -24.82 -0.31 -12.84
CA PHE A 141 -24.53 -1.49 -13.66
C PHE A 141 -23.15 -2.07 -13.31
N PHE A 142 -22.14 -1.21 -13.13
CA PHE A 142 -20.79 -1.63 -12.74
C PHE A 142 -20.67 -1.69 -11.21
N ARG A 143 -20.91 -2.87 -10.62
CA ARG A 143 -20.86 -3.07 -9.17
C ARG A 143 -20.23 -4.41 -8.76
N ASN A 144 -19.66 -4.43 -7.57
CA ASN A 144 -19.15 -5.58 -6.83
C ASN A 144 -19.27 -5.31 -5.31
N GLU A 145 -18.74 -6.19 -4.48
CA GLU A 145 -18.88 -6.17 -3.01
C GLU A 145 -18.31 -4.90 -2.34
N ARG A 146 -17.48 -4.10 -3.04
CA ARG A 146 -16.85 -2.88 -2.51
C ARG A 146 -16.95 -1.68 -3.45
N SER A 147 -17.86 -1.71 -4.41
CA SER A 147 -18.03 -0.62 -5.36
C SER A 147 -18.58 0.65 -4.70
N ILE A 148 -18.19 1.81 -5.22
CA ILE A 148 -18.79 3.09 -4.84
C ILE A 148 -20.24 3.11 -5.34
N PRO A 149 -21.24 3.37 -4.50
CA PRO A 149 -22.64 3.44 -4.93
C PRO A 149 -22.95 4.82 -5.55
N PRO A 150 -23.90 4.90 -6.51
CA PRO A 150 -24.51 6.17 -6.87
C PRO A 150 -25.42 6.69 -5.75
N LEU A 151 -25.74 7.99 -5.77
CA LEU A 151 -26.84 8.56 -4.99
C LEU A 151 -28.15 8.04 -5.60
N SER A 152 -28.89 7.23 -4.84
CA SER A 152 -30.20 6.72 -5.29
C SER A 152 -31.25 7.85 -5.30
N PRO A 153 -32.15 7.89 -6.32
CA PRO A 153 -33.44 8.59 -6.22
C PRO A 153 -34.53 7.80 -5.48
N TRP A 154 -34.22 6.61 -4.95
CA TRP A 154 -35.15 5.70 -4.28
C TRP A 154 -34.70 5.39 -2.86
#